data_AF-A0A7S1TA84-F1
#
_entry.id   AF-A0A7S1TA84-F1
#
_cell.length_a   1.000
_cell.length_b   1.000
_cell.length_c   1.000
_cell.angle_alpha   90.00
_cell.angle_beta   90.00
_cell.angle_gamma   90.00
#
_symmetry.space_group_name_H-M   'P 1'
#
loop_
_entity.id
_entity.type
_entity.pdbx_description
1 polymer ?
#
loop_
_entity_poly.entity_id
_entity_poly.type
_entity_poly.pdbx_seq_one_letter_code
_entity_poly.pdbx_strand_id
1 'polypeptide(L)'
;ELGKEKPVLVTGDLNVAHQNIDIHSPSTNQRSAGFTQEERSSFANNLLGNGFVDVFRAQHPDVVAYTYWSYRANSRTRNRGWRLDYTLVSSDLVRRCHDAFLLP
;
A
#
# COMPACT_ATOMS: atom_id res chain seq x y z
N GLU A 1 -10.72 -7.06 -20.38
CA GLU A 1 -11.14 -6.23 -19.23
C GLU A 1 -11.38 -7.06 -17.98
N LEU A 2 -10.58 -6.80 -16.94
CA LEU A 2 -10.78 -7.31 -15.58
C LEU A 2 -12.01 -6.65 -14.95
N GLY A 3 -12.69 -7.31 -14.00
CA GLY A 3 -13.80 -6.71 -13.26
C GLY A 3 -15.18 -6.70 -13.95
N LYS A 4 -15.31 -7.18 -15.19
CA LYS A 4 -16.59 -7.17 -15.94
C LYS A 4 -17.65 -8.15 -15.42
N GLU A 5 -17.22 -9.35 -15.05
CA GLU A 5 -18.12 -10.43 -14.61
C GLU A 5 -17.99 -10.74 -13.12
N LYS A 6 -16.80 -10.51 -12.55
CA LYS A 6 -16.48 -10.80 -11.15
C LYS A 6 -15.63 -9.66 -10.58
N PRO A 7 -15.88 -9.27 -9.31
CA PRO A 7 -15.00 -8.36 -8.59
C PRO A 7 -13.57 -8.88 -8.55
N VAL A 8 -12.60 -7.97 -8.51
CA VAL A 8 -11.17 -8.32 -8.54
C VAL A 8 -10.51 -7.86 -7.25
N LEU A 9 -9.66 -8.74 -6.71
CA LEU A 9 -8.74 -8.41 -5.62
C LEU A 9 -7.32 -8.52 -6.17
N VAL A 10 -6.52 -7.49 -5.94
CA VAL A 10 -5.07 -7.49 -6.17
C VAL A 10 -4.42 -7.49 -4.80
N THR A 11 -3.72 -8.57 -4.45
CA THR A 11 -3.15 -8.72 -3.12
C THR A 11 -1.72 -9.23 -3.15
N GLY A 12 -0.91 -8.75 -2.22
CA GLY A 12 0.49 -9.16 -2.05
C GLY A 12 1.44 -7.97 -1.98
N ASP A 13 2.72 -8.28 -2.06
CA ASP A 13 3.81 -7.30 -2.08
C ASP A 13 3.88 -6.62 -3.45
N LEU A 14 3.44 -5.36 -3.51
CA LEU A 14 3.50 -4.53 -4.71
C LEU A 14 4.78 -3.69 -4.77
N ASN A 15 5.67 -3.82 -3.79
CA ASN A 15 6.96 -3.14 -3.69
C ASN A 15 6.88 -1.62 -3.93
N VAL A 16 5.82 -0.98 -3.43
CA VAL A 16 5.69 0.49 -3.46
C VAL A 16 5.00 0.99 -2.21
N ALA A 17 5.55 2.01 -1.54
CA ALA A 17 4.87 2.78 -0.52
C ALA A 17 4.20 3.99 -1.20
N HIS A 18 2.86 4.02 -1.26
CA HIS A 18 2.15 4.98 -2.10
C HIS A 18 2.21 6.43 -1.55
N GLN A 19 2.00 6.61 -0.25
CA GLN A 19 1.93 7.91 0.40
C GLN A 19 3.07 8.11 1.41
N ASN A 20 3.34 9.36 1.80
CA ASN A 20 4.38 9.66 2.80
C ASN A 20 4.14 8.96 4.16
N ILE A 21 2.87 8.68 4.50
CA ILE A 21 2.50 7.94 5.72
C ILE A 21 2.86 6.45 5.63
N ASP A 22 3.05 5.92 4.42
CA ASP A 22 3.36 4.51 4.15
C ASP A 22 4.84 4.16 4.35
N ILE A 23 5.68 5.13 4.74
CA ILE A 23 7.13 4.93 4.84
C ILE A 23 7.74 5.75 5.99
N HIS A 24 8.73 5.18 6.66
CA HIS A 24 9.58 5.92 7.59
C HIS A 24 10.57 6.84 6.85
N SER A 25 10.64 8.11 7.25
CA SER A 25 11.52 9.14 6.64
C SER A 25 11.31 9.32 5.12
N PRO A 26 10.11 9.75 4.66
CA PRO A 26 9.81 9.91 3.24
C PRO A 26 10.75 10.88 2.53
N SER A 27 11.17 11.96 3.19
CA SER A 27 12.05 12.99 2.60
C SER A 27 13.41 12.45 2.18
N THR A 28 13.97 11.48 2.90
CA THR A 28 15.28 10.89 2.60
C THR A 28 15.20 9.69 1.66
N ASN A 29 14.00 9.15 1.42
CA ASN A 29 13.80 7.92 0.65
C ASN A 29 13.21 8.14 -0.75
N GLN A 30 13.06 9.39 -1.21
CA GLN A 30 12.44 9.70 -2.51
C GLN A 30 13.12 9.06 -3.74
N ARG A 31 14.37 8.59 -3.59
CA ARG A 31 15.14 7.91 -4.64
C ARG A 31 15.36 6.42 -4.37
N SER A 32 14.81 5.91 -3.28
CA SER A 32 14.90 4.50 -2.92
C SER A 32 13.84 3.71 -3.70
N ALA A 33 14.21 2.54 -4.21
CA ALA A 33 13.26 1.61 -4.81
C ALA A 33 12.10 1.32 -3.84
N GLY A 34 10.88 1.33 -4.38
CA GLY A 34 9.62 1.29 -3.65
C GLY A 34 9.11 2.64 -3.12
N PHE A 35 9.81 3.75 -3.35
CA PHE A 35 9.30 5.10 -3.02
C PHE A 35 9.70 6.17 -4.03
N THR A 36 10.11 5.76 -5.24
CA THR A 36 10.37 6.70 -6.33
C THR A 36 9.09 7.38 -6.80
N GLN A 37 9.23 8.55 -7.43
CA GLN A 37 8.07 9.26 -7.96
C GLN A 37 7.37 8.43 -9.05
N GLU A 38 8.14 7.71 -9.86
CA GLU A 38 7.68 6.87 -10.96
C GLU A 38 6.84 5.69 -10.44
N GLU A 39 7.32 4.97 -9.43
CA GLU A 39 6.58 3.86 -8.81
C GLU A 39 5.27 4.35 -8.18
N ARG A 40 5.32 5.46 -7.44
CA ARG A 40 4.15 6.05 -6.78
C ARG A 40 3.12 6.56 -7.79
N SER A 41 3.58 7.23 -8.85
CA SER A 41 2.73 7.67 -9.96
C SER A 41 2.12 6.48 -10.71
N SER A 42 2.90 5.42 -10.94
CA SER A 42 2.42 4.21 -11.60
C SER A 42 1.32 3.53 -10.78
N PHE A 43 1.52 3.38 -9.47
CA PHE A 43 0.51 2.85 -8.56
C PHE A 43 -0.77 3.70 -8.58
N ALA A 44 -0.64 5.03 -8.48
CA ALA A 44 -1.77 5.94 -8.50
C ALA A 44 -2.55 5.88 -9.82
N ASN A 45 -1.87 5.88 -10.96
CA ASN A 45 -2.52 5.95 -12.27
C ASN A 45 -3.05 4.58 -12.73
N ASN A 46 -2.26 3.52 -12.58
CA ASN A 46 -2.54 2.21 -13.16
C ASN A 46 -3.39 1.33 -12.26
N LEU A 47 -3.44 1.58 -10.95
CA LEU A 47 -4.27 0.82 -10.02
C LEU A 47 -5.43 1.68 -9.53
N LEU A 48 -5.13 2.73 -8.75
CA LEU A 48 -6.19 3.54 -8.14
C LEU A 48 -7.02 4.30 -9.19
N GLY A 49 -6.36 4.85 -10.21
CA GLY A 49 -6.99 5.53 -11.35
C GLY A 49 -7.86 4.61 -12.22
N ASN A 50 -7.65 3.29 -12.14
CA ASN A 50 -8.44 2.28 -12.84
C ASN A 50 -9.56 1.67 -11.97
N GLY A 51 -9.92 2.31 -10.86
CA GLY A 51 -11.09 1.94 -10.06
C GLY A 51 -10.83 0.88 -8.98
N PHE A 52 -9.56 0.61 -8.68
CA PHE A 52 -9.17 -0.14 -7.49
C PHE A 52 -9.11 0.76 -6.25
N VAL A 53 -9.45 0.20 -5.11
CA VAL A 53 -9.44 0.87 -3.81
C VAL A 53 -8.48 0.15 -2.88
N ASP A 54 -7.54 0.90 -2.29
CA ASP A 54 -6.71 0.44 -1.17
C ASP A 54 -7.57 0.33 0.10
N VAL A 55 -7.95 -0.90 0.46
CA VAL A 55 -8.89 -1.14 1.56
C VAL A 55 -8.32 -0.67 2.90
N PHE A 56 -7.03 -0.90 3.15
CA PHE A 56 -6.38 -0.49 4.38
C PHE A 56 -6.46 1.03 4.54
N ARG A 57 -6.12 1.78 3.49
CA ARG A 57 -6.13 3.24 3.56
C ARG A 57 -7.55 3.83 3.57
N ALA A 58 -8.53 3.13 2.98
CA ALA A 58 -9.94 3.51 3.07
C ALA A 58 -10.51 3.38 4.49
N GLN A 59 -10.10 2.35 5.25
CA GLN A 59 -10.57 2.12 6.61
C GLN A 59 -9.71 2.82 7.68
N HIS A 60 -8.44 3.06 7.37
CA HIS A 60 -7.44 3.62 8.29
C HIS A 60 -6.65 4.76 7.65
N PRO A 61 -7.30 5.88 7.29
CA PRO A 61 -6.67 6.97 6.52
C PRO A 61 -5.41 7.51 7.20
N ASP A 62 -5.46 7.71 8.51
CA ASP A 62 -4.43 8.40 9.28
C ASP A 62 -3.51 7.46 10.09
N VAL A 63 -3.65 6.14 9.92
CA VAL A 63 -2.86 5.17 10.68
C VAL A 63 -1.50 4.94 10.02
N VAL A 64 -0.44 5.16 10.79
CA VAL A 64 0.93 4.76 10.43
C VAL A 64 1.07 3.26 10.69
N ALA A 65 1.23 2.49 9.63
CA ALA A 65 1.39 1.04 9.72
C ALA A 65 2.29 0.55 8.57
N TYR A 66 3.10 -0.47 8.84
CA TYR A 66 4.11 -0.98 7.91
C TYR A 66 4.00 -2.49 7.77
N THR A 67 4.40 -3.03 6.63
CA THR A 67 4.37 -4.47 6.34
C THR A 67 5.79 -5.03 6.14
N TYR A 68 6.75 -4.17 5.82
CA TYR A 68 8.14 -4.51 5.58
C TYR A 68 9.10 -3.67 6.44
N TRP A 69 10.18 -4.31 6.90
CA TRP A 69 11.28 -3.66 7.61
C TRP A 69 12.60 -4.24 7.11
N SER A 70 13.58 -3.37 6.86
CA SER A 70 14.92 -3.82 6.50
C SER A 70 15.57 -4.62 7.64
N TYR A 71 16.27 -5.70 7.31
CA TYR A 71 17.12 -6.42 8.27
C TYR A 71 18.28 -5.58 8.83
N ARG A 72 18.60 -4.46 8.17
CA ARG A 72 19.67 -3.55 8.62
C ARG A 72 19.19 -2.65 9.75
N ALA A 73 20.13 -2.19 10.57
CA ALA A 73 19.95 -1.14 11.57
C ALA A 73 18.81 -1.36 12.59
N ASN A 74 18.46 -2.63 12.85
CA ASN A 74 17.37 -3.03 13.75
C ASN A 74 16.04 -2.32 13.42
N SER A 75 15.70 -2.24 12.12
CA SER A 75 14.58 -1.43 11.65
C SER A 75 13.24 -1.90 12.22
N ARG A 76 12.99 -3.20 12.36
CA ARG A 76 11.75 -3.74 12.97
C ARG A 76 11.59 -3.27 14.42
N THR A 77 12.62 -3.42 15.24
CA THR A 77 12.61 -2.99 16.65
C THR A 77 12.41 -1.48 16.81
N ARG A 78 12.91 -0.69 15.85
CA ARG A 78 12.78 0.78 15.84
C ARG A 78 11.57 1.28 15.07
N ASN A 79 10.71 0.38 14.61
CA ASN A 79 9.57 0.65 13.74
C ASN A 79 9.90 1.54 12.51
N ARG A 80 11.06 1.31 11.88
CA ARG A 80 11.47 2.00 10.65
C ARG A 80 11.04 1.19 9.43
N GLY A 81 9.74 1.19 9.18
CA GLY A 81 9.12 0.32 8.19
C GLY A 81 8.57 1.05 6.96
N TRP A 82 8.08 0.21 6.04
CA TRP A 82 7.44 0.58 4.78
C TRP A 82 6.17 -0.28 4.64
N ARG A 83 5.09 0.27 4.10
CA ARG A 83 3.89 -0.48 3.72
C ARG A 83 3.98 -0.81 2.23
N LEU A 84 4.35 -2.05 1.93
CA LEU A 84 4.57 -2.56 0.57
C LEU A 84 3.52 -3.61 0.16
N ASP A 85 2.85 -4.20 1.14
CA ASP A 85 1.81 -5.20 0.93
C ASP A 85 0.43 -4.53 0.92
N TYR A 86 -0.37 -4.87 -0.08
CA TYR A 86 -1.68 -4.31 -0.31
C TYR A 86 -2.73 -5.39 -0.46
N THR A 87 -3.97 -5.01 -0.14
CA THR A 87 -5.17 -5.64 -0.68
C THR A 87 -5.98 -4.54 -1.35
N LEU A 88 -5.89 -4.48 -2.68
CA LEU A 88 -6.68 -3.57 -3.51
C LEU A 88 -7.90 -4.30 -4.02
N VAL A 89 -9.06 -3.66 -3.96
CA VAL A 89 -10.33 -4.27 -4.40
C VAL A 89 -10.98 -3.40 -5.46
N SER A 90 -11.72 -4.02 -6.37
CA SER A 90 -12.61 -3.26 -7.26
C SER A 90 -13.62 -2.46 -6.43
N SER A 91 -13.94 -1.25 -6.87
CA SER A 91 -14.77 -0.29 -6.11
C SER A 91 -16.14 -0.84 -5.64
N ASP A 92 -16.74 -1.77 -6.38
CA ASP A 92 -17.99 -2.45 -6.03
C ASP A 92 -17.86 -3.38 -4.82
N LEU A 93 -16.64 -3.88 -4.53
CA LEU A 93 -16.35 -4.79 -3.42
C LEU A 93 -15.97 -4.06 -2.12
N VAL A 94 -15.61 -2.77 -2.16
CA VAL A 94 -15.12 -2.03 -0.98
C VAL A 94 -16.13 -2.07 0.18
N ARG A 95 -17.43 -1.95 -0.10
CA ARG A 95 -18.50 -1.99 0.91
C ARG A 95 -18.69 -3.36 1.56
N ARG A 96 -18.11 -4.40 0.98
CA ARG A 96 -18.13 -5.77 1.52
C ARG A 96 -16.87 -6.10 2.32
N CYS A 97 -15.88 -5.20 2.34
CA CYS A 97 -14.69 -5.35 3.16
C CYS A 97 -15.05 -5.01 4.61
N HIS A 98 -15.04 -6.01 5.49
CA HIS A 98 -15.36 -5.82 6.91
C HIS A 98 -14.24 -5.11 7.66
N ASP A 99 -12.99 -5.56 7.46
CA ASP A 99 -11.81 -5.05 8.16
C ASP A 99 -10.54 -5.32 7.34
N ALA A 100 -9.50 -4.52 7.56
CA ALA A 100 -8.19 -4.61 6.92
C ALA A 100 -7.10 -4.21 7.91
N PHE A 101 -6.39 -5.20 8.44
CA PHE A 101 -5.41 -5.01 9.50
C PHE A 101 -4.05 -5.60 9.12
N LEU A 102 -3.03 -5.17 9.86
CA LEU A 102 -1.68 -5.73 9.77
C LEU A 102 -1.42 -6.58 11.00
N LEU A 103 -0.70 -7.70 10.80
CA LEU A 103 -0.32 -8.58 11.90
C LEU A 103 1.06 -8.17 12.48
N PRO A 104 1.26 -8.34 13.81
CA PRO A 104 2.47 -7.90 14.52
C PRO A 104 3.77 -8.59 14.12
#